data_AF-U1NDU6-F1
#
_entry.id   AF-U1NDU6-F1
#
_cell.length_a   1.000
_cell.length_b   1.000
_cell.length_c   1.000
_cell.angle_alpha   90.00
_cell.angle_beta   90.00
_cell.angle_gamma   90.00
#
_symmetry.space_group_name_H-M   'P 1'
#
loop_
_entity.id
_entity.type
_entity.pdbx_description
1 polymer ?
#
loop_
_entity_poly.entity_id
_entity_poly.type
_entity_poly.pdbx_seq_one_letter_code
_entity_poly.pdbx_strand_id
1 'polypeptide(L)'
;MTSTAYRQEVNRVFADGDVAVNVAAYCGLLRDLDVDGDYPGFVVDEVLGRQLAATIAGGQPLSVLAQATFHFADIHTHGDDTDAAGADDLDAALAAGFQTRLPGWNWQEGESSFSVES
;
A
#
# COMPACT_ATOMS: atom_id res chain seq x y z
N MET A 1 14.09 -12.26 2.96
CA MET A 1 12.80 -12.14 3.66
C MET A 1 12.11 -13.50 3.66
N THR A 2 11.50 -13.93 4.77
CA THR A 2 10.81 -15.25 4.81
C THR A 2 9.30 -15.07 4.62
N SER A 3 8.64 -16.01 3.95
CA SER A 3 7.18 -16.02 3.77
C SER A 3 6.43 -15.91 5.12
N THR A 4 7.02 -16.45 6.20
CA THR A 4 6.47 -16.37 7.55
C THR A 4 6.35 -14.94 8.08
N ALA A 5 7.41 -14.12 7.93
CA ALA A 5 7.39 -12.73 8.41
C ALA A 5 6.32 -11.90 7.69
N TYR A 6 6.19 -12.09 6.37
CA TYR A 6 5.13 -11.47 5.58
C TYR A 6 3.73 -11.84 6.10
N ARG A 7 3.46 -13.13 6.29
CA ARG A 7 2.16 -13.59 6.82
C ARG A 7 1.86 -13.05 8.22
N GLN A 8 2.88 -12.86 9.06
CA GLN A 8 2.71 -12.26 10.37
C GLN A 8 2.29 -10.79 10.28
N GLU A 9 2.89 -10.01 9.37
CA GLU A 9 2.46 -8.63 9.14
C GLU A 9 1.05 -8.54 8.57
N VAL A 10 0.67 -9.43 7.65
CA VAL A 10 -0.73 -9.55 7.18
C VAL A 10 -1.66 -9.76 8.36
N ASN A 11 -1.37 -10.74 9.22
CA ASN A 11 -2.18 -11.01 10.40
C ASN A 11 -2.27 -9.81 11.35
N ARG A 12 -1.19 -9.03 11.51
CA ARG A 12 -1.18 -7.82 12.36
C ARG A 12 -2.09 -6.72 11.79
N VAL A 13 -2.03 -6.47 10.49
CA VAL A 13 -2.87 -5.46 9.83
C VAL A 13 -4.35 -5.83 9.96
N PHE A 14 -4.70 -7.09 9.68
CA PHE A 14 -6.09 -7.54 9.73
C PHE A 14 -6.63 -7.82 11.15
N ALA A 15 -5.77 -7.76 12.19
CA ALA A 15 -6.22 -7.86 13.58
C ALA A 15 -6.87 -6.55 14.10
N ASP A 16 -6.57 -5.42 13.46
CA ASP A 16 -7.26 -4.15 13.70
C ASP A 16 -8.50 -4.08 12.79
N GLY A 17 -9.69 -4.12 13.40
CA GLY A 17 -10.95 -4.20 12.66
C GLY A 17 -11.23 -2.96 11.79
N ASP A 18 -10.86 -1.77 12.26
CA ASP A 18 -11.08 -0.54 11.51
C ASP A 18 -10.15 -0.49 10.30
N VAL A 19 -8.88 -0.87 10.49
CA VAL A 19 -7.92 -1.00 9.37
C VAL A 19 -8.37 -2.07 8.39
N ALA A 20 -8.78 -3.25 8.88
CA ALA A 20 -9.22 -4.37 8.05
C ALA A 20 -10.40 -4.01 7.14
N VAL A 21 -11.40 -3.29 7.66
CA VAL A 21 -12.55 -2.82 6.88
C VAL A 21 -12.12 -1.84 5.79
N ASN A 22 -11.25 -0.88 6.13
CA ASN A 22 -10.76 0.09 5.14
C ASN A 22 -9.94 -0.59 4.04
N VAL A 23 -9.03 -1.51 4.40
CA VAL A 23 -8.25 -2.30 3.43
C VAL A 23 -9.19 -3.08 2.51
N ALA A 24 -10.19 -3.77 3.06
CA ALA A 24 -11.15 -4.52 2.26
C ALA A 24 -11.96 -3.62 1.32
N ALA A 25 -12.39 -2.43 1.80
CA ALA A 25 -13.13 -1.47 1.01
C ALA A 25 -12.31 -0.91 -0.15
N TYR A 26 -11.08 -0.48 0.09
CA TYR A 26 -10.18 -0.01 -0.98
C TYR A 26 -9.91 -1.10 -2.00
N CYS A 27 -9.64 -2.34 -1.56
CA CYS A 27 -9.46 -3.46 -2.47
C CYS A 27 -10.72 -3.76 -3.30
N GLY A 28 -11.92 -3.58 -2.74
CA GLY A 28 -13.17 -3.73 -3.49
C GLY A 28 -13.32 -2.63 -4.55
N LEU A 29 -13.12 -1.38 -4.15
CA LEU A 29 -13.22 -0.22 -5.04
C LEU A 29 -12.26 -0.31 -6.23
N LEU A 30 -11.00 -0.69 -5.98
CA LEU A 30 -9.99 -0.80 -7.03
C LEU A 30 -10.26 -1.96 -8.00
N ARG A 31 -10.82 -3.09 -7.54
CA ARG A 31 -11.18 -4.22 -8.42
C ARG A 31 -12.32 -3.91 -9.37
N ASP A 32 -13.26 -3.10 -8.92
CA ASP A 32 -14.52 -2.84 -9.62
C ASP A 32 -14.57 -1.42 -10.19
N LEU A 33 -13.42 -0.73 -10.28
CA LEU A 33 -13.34 0.63 -10.77
C LEU A 33 -13.64 0.68 -12.27
N ASP A 34 -14.81 1.21 -12.61
CA ASP A 34 -15.32 1.29 -13.98
C ASP A 34 -15.01 2.67 -14.59
N VAL A 35 -14.09 2.70 -15.56
CA VAL A 35 -13.78 3.88 -16.37
C VAL A 35 -13.48 3.45 -17.80
N ASP A 36 -14.04 4.18 -18.76
CA ASP A 36 -13.86 3.87 -20.18
C ASP A 36 -12.43 4.18 -20.62
N GLY A 37 -11.72 3.13 -21.01
CA GLY A 37 -10.39 3.19 -21.63
C GLY A 37 -9.28 3.73 -20.74
N ASP A 38 -9.48 3.73 -19.42
CA ASP A 38 -8.48 4.07 -18.39
C ASP A 38 -7.48 5.15 -18.84
N TYR A 39 -8.03 6.32 -19.17
CA TYR A 39 -7.28 7.32 -19.91
C TYR A 39 -6.28 8.05 -18.99
N PRO A 40 -5.13 8.56 -19.50
CA PRO A 40 -4.03 9.12 -18.68
C PRO A 40 -4.35 10.32 -17.76
N GLY A 41 -5.57 10.83 -17.77
CA GLY A 41 -6.03 11.92 -16.89
C GLY A 41 -7.01 11.46 -15.82
N PHE A 42 -7.41 10.20 -15.84
CA PHE A 42 -8.10 9.54 -14.74
C PHE A 42 -7.04 9.21 -13.69
N VAL A 43 -7.28 9.64 -12.46
CA VAL A 43 -6.28 9.50 -11.38
C VAL A 43 -6.88 8.95 -10.07
N VAL A 44 -8.06 8.35 -10.18
CA VAL A 44 -8.85 7.98 -9.00
C VAL A 44 -8.30 6.70 -8.38
N ASP A 45 -7.99 5.73 -9.22
CA ASP A 45 -7.22 4.54 -8.92
C ASP A 45 -5.90 4.87 -8.22
N GLU A 46 -5.03 5.75 -8.73
CA GLU A 46 -3.74 5.94 -8.04
C GLU A 46 -3.93 6.71 -6.73
N VAL A 47 -4.97 7.55 -6.62
CA VAL A 47 -5.36 8.15 -5.32
C VAL A 47 -5.80 7.05 -4.34
N LEU A 48 -6.66 6.13 -4.76
CA LEU A 48 -7.15 5.03 -3.93
C LEU A 48 -6.01 4.05 -3.58
N GLY A 49 -5.12 3.73 -4.52
CA GLY A 49 -3.93 2.91 -4.33
C GLY A 49 -2.97 3.52 -3.29
N ARG A 50 -2.70 4.83 -3.39
CA ARG A 50 -1.92 5.56 -2.35
C ARG A 50 -2.58 5.48 -0.98
N GLN A 51 -3.90 5.63 -0.88
CA GLN A 51 -4.61 5.52 0.39
C GLN A 51 -4.57 4.09 0.96
N LEU A 52 -4.71 3.07 0.11
CA LEU A 52 -4.58 1.66 0.50
C LEU A 52 -3.18 1.37 1.05
N ALA A 53 -2.13 1.76 0.33
CA ALA A 53 -0.75 1.57 0.76
C ALA A 53 -0.49 2.25 2.12
N ALA A 54 -0.94 3.50 2.28
CA ALA A 54 -0.82 4.24 3.55
C ALA A 54 -1.58 3.57 4.70
N THR A 55 -2.80 3.08 4.43
CA THR A 55 -3.66 2.40 5.41
C THR A 55 -2.99 1.13 5.94
N ILE A 56 -2.39 0.32 5.05
CA ILE A 56 -1.65 -0.89 5.44
C ILE A 56 -0.40 -0.53 6.25
N ALA A 57 0.37 0.47 5.78
CA ALA A 57 1.62 0.86 6.42
C ALA A 57 1.43 1.45 7.83
N GLY A 58 0.33 2.17 8.06
CA GLY A 58 -0.03 2.78 9.34
C GLY A 58 0.34 4.25 9.43
N GLY A 59 0.61 4.73 10.63
CA GLY A 59 0.85 6.15 10.91
C GLY A 59 2.11 6.73 10.27
N GLN A 60 2.38 8.01 10.54
CA GLN A 60 3.63 8.65 10.12
C GLN A 60 4.83 8.08 10.90
N PRO A 61 6.00 7.90 10.27
CA PRO A 61 6.33 8.28 8.87
C PRO A 61 6.01 7.20 7.82
N LEU A 62 5.50 6.03 8.23
CA LEU A 62 5.33 4.86 7.36
C LEU A 62 4.31 5.10 6.25
N SER A 63 3.21 5.81 6.51
CA SER A 63 2.24 6.18 5.47
C SER A 63 2.87 6.95 4.30
N VAL A 64 3.77 7.90 4.57
CA VAL A 64 4.47 8.66 3.51
C VAL A 64 5.42 7.76 2.75
N LEU A 65 6.17 6.91 3.44
CA LEU A 65 7.06 5.95 2.80
C LEU A 65 6.27 4.99 1.89
N ALA A 66 5.10 4.53 2.33
CA ALA A 66 4.26 3.63 1.55
C ALA A 66 3.69 4.30 0.30
N GLN A 67 3.26 5.56 0.38
CA GLN A 67 2.79 6.30 -0.80
C GLN A 67 3.91 6.55 -1.81
N ALA A 68 5.13 6.85 -1.35
CA ALA A 68 6.29 6.97 -2.22
C ALA A 68 6.68 5.62 -2.86
N THR A 69 6.62 4.54 -2.08
CA THR A 69 6.89 3.18 -2.56
C THR A 69 5.84 2.73 -3.58
N PHE A 70 4.58 3.08 -3.36
CA PHE A 70 3.48 2.84 -4.29
C PHE A 70 3.79 3.49 -5.64
N HIS A 71 4.14 4.77 -5.67
CA HIS A 71 4.44 5.46 -6.92
C HIS A 71 5.59 4.80 -7.70
N PHE A 72 6.58 4.24 -6.99
CA PHE A 72 7.62 3.47 -7.64
C PHE A 72 7.11 2.12 -8.18
N ALA A 73 6.28 1.41 -7.43
CA ALA A 73 5.74 0.10 -7.81
C ALA A 73 4.75 0.20 -8.97
N ASP A 74 3.88 1.20 -8.95
CA ASP A 74 2.88 1.54 -9.97
C ASP A 74 3.52 1.67 -11.37
N ILE A 75 4.63 2.39 -11.50
CA ILE A 75 5.40 2.49 -12.77
C ILE A 75 5.83 1.11 -13.34
N HIS A 76 5.91 0.07 -12.52
CA HIS A 76 6.32 -1.27 -12.93
C HIS A 76 5.16 -2.28 -12.99
N THR A 77 3.95 -1.88 -12.62
CA THR A 77 2.75 -2.71 -12.61
C THR A 77 1.88 -2.23 -13.75
N HIS A 78 1.67 -3.06 -14.77
CA HIS A 78 0.83 -2.70 -15.91
C HIS A 78 -0.19 -3.81 -16.07
N GLY A 79 -1.47 -3.44 -16.05
CA GLY A 79 -2.57 -4.35 -16.39
C GLY A 79 -2.62 -4.64 -17.89
N ASP A 80 -3.38 -5.66 -18.26
CA ASP A 80 -3.79 -5.87 -19.66
C ASP A 80 -4.96 -4.93 -20.02
N ASP A 81 -5.17 -4.64 -21.31
CA ASP A 81 -6.28 -3.79 -21.80
C ASP A 81 -7.70 -4.29 -21.40
N THR A 82 -7.81 -5.47 -20.80
CA THR A 82 -9.07 -6.06 -20.34
C THR A 82 -9.26 -6.00 -18.82
N ASP A 83 -8.25 -5.55 -18.08
CA ASP A 83 -8.33 -5.43 -16.63
C ASP A 83 -9.13 -4.19 -16.22
N ALA A 84 -9.65 -4.18 -14.99
CA ALA A 84 -10.24 -2.98 -14.42
C ALA A 84 -9.14 -1.92 -14.21
N ALA A 85 -9.49 -0.65 -14.36
CA ALA A 85 -8.51 0.45 -14.26
C ALA A 85 -7.72 0.44 -12.94
N GLY A 86 -8.36 0.09 -11.82
CA GLY A 86 -7.66 0.03 -10.54
C GLY A 86 -6.90 -1.27 -10.24
N ALA A 87 -6.81 -2.22 -11.17
CA ALA A 87 -6.30 -3.57 -10.89
C ALA A 87 -4.78 -3.59 -10.64
N ASP A 88 -4.00 -2.87 -11.44
CA ASP A 88 -2.55 -2.73 -11.28
C ASP A 88 -2.22 -1.88 -10.05
N ASP A 89 -2.94 -0.79 -9.83
CA ASP A 89 -2.83 0.05 -8.64
C ASP A 89 -3.12 -0.70 -7.35
N LEU A 90 -4.08 -1.62 -7.38
CA LEU A 90 -4.33 -2.53 -6.25
C LEU A 90 -3.10 -3.36 -5.92
N ASP A 91 -2.48 -3.98 -6.91
CA ASP A 91 -1.31 -4.82 -6.71
C ASP A 91 -0.10 -3.99 -6.23
N ALA A 92 0.12 -2.83 -6.85
CA ALA A 92 1.15 -1.88 -6.43
C ALA A 92 0.94 -1.41 -4.98
N ALA A 93 -0.30 -1.12 -4.59
CA ALA A 93 -0.63 -0.66 -3.24
C ALA A 93 -0.46 -1.76 -2.18
N LEU A 94 -0.88 -2.99 -2.47
CA LEU A 94 -0.66 -4.14 -1.59
C LEU A 94 0.83 -4.41 -1.39
N ALA A 95 1.61 -4.36 -2.48
CA ALA A 95 3.06 -4.53 -2.42
C ALA A 95 3.72 -3.43 -1.58
N ALA A 96 3.42 -2.16 -1.88
CA ALA A 96 4.02 -1.00 -1.20
C ALA A 96 3.66 -0.93 0.29
N GLY A 97 2.39 -1.16 0.62
CA GLY A 97 1.89 -1.15 1.99
C GLY A 97 2.60 -2.19 2.86
N PHE A 98 2.65 -3.44 2.41
CA PHE A 98 3.30 -4.51 3.19
C PHE A 98 4.83 -4.40 3.19
N GLN A 99 5.46 -4.03 2.08
CA GLN A 99 6.91 -3.83 2.03
C GLN A 99 7.39 -2.80 3.06
N THR A 100 6.59 -1.76 3.32
CA THR A 100 6.89 -0.72 4.31
C THR A 100 6.91 -1.24 5.75
N ARG A 101 6.21 -2.33 6.03
CA ARG A 101 6.15 -2.96 7.36
C ARG A 101 7.24 -4.02 7.58
N LEU A 102 7.87 -4.46 6.51
CA LEU A 102 8.84 -5.55 6.57
C LEU A 102 10.24 -5.03 6.92
N PRO A 103 11.07 -5.82 7.61
CA PRO A 103 12.45 -5.45 7.91
C PRO A 103 13.28 -5.18 6.65
N GLY A 104 14.30 -4.33 6.76
CA GLY A 104 15.17 -3.92 5.64
C GLY A 104 15.33 -2.41 5.47
N TRP A 105 14.66 -1.63 6.34
CA TRP A 105 14.79 -0.18 6.39
C TRP A 105 15.85 0.19 7.43
N ASN A 106 17.11 0.37 7.01
CA ASN A 106 18.23 0.66 7.92
C ASN A 106 17.96 1.81 8.91
N TRP A 107 17.15 2.80 8.53
CA TRP A 107 16.79 3.93 9.40
C TRP A 107 15.84 3.55 10.56
N GLN A 108 15.18 2.40 10.48
CA GLN A 108 14.37 1.81 11.56
C GLN A 108 15.21 0.91 12.49
N GLU A 109 16.42 0.53 12.06
CA GLU A 109 17.32 -0.35 12.80
C GLU A 109 18.20 0.46 13.77
N GLY A 110 17.58 1.16 14.72
CA GLY A 110 18.30 1.94 15.74
C GLY A 110 17.40 2.89 16.52
N GLU A 111 17.92 3.44 17.61
CA GLU A 111 17.26 4.55 18.29
C GLU A 111 17.24 5.79 17.38
N SER A 112 16.11 6.50 17.34
CA SER A 112 16.01 7.74 16.58
C SER A 112 16.98 8.77 17.16
N SER A 113 17.81 9.37 16.30
CA SER A 113 18.69 10.49 16.67
C SER A 113 17.93 11.74 17.13
N PHE A 114 16.60 11.75 17.00
CA PHE A 114 15.70 12.81 17.43
C PHE A 114 14.83 12.41 18.64
N SER A 115 15.02 11.22 19.21
CA SER A 115 14.33 10.82 20.44
C SER A 115 14.70 11.78 21.58
N VAL A 116 13.70 12.29 22.28
CA VAL A 116 13.89 13.03 23.55
C VAL A 116 13.72 12.06 24.72
N GLU A 117 14.64 12.13 25.69
CA GLU A 117 14.50 11.39 26.95
C GLU A 117 13.18 11.78 27.62
N SER A 118 12.41 10.76 28.02
CA SER A 118 11.11 10.90 28.68
C SER A 118 11.24 10.88 30.20
#